data_AF-A0A969P491-F1
#
_entry.id   AF-A0A969P491-F1
#
_cell.length_a   1.000
_cell.length_b   1.000
_cell.length_c   1.000
_cell.angle_alpha   90.00
_cell.angle_beta   90.00
_cell.angle_gamma   90.00
#
_symmetry.space_group_name_H-M   'P 1'
#
loop_
_entity.id
_entity.type
_entity.pdbx_description
1 polymer ?
#
loop_
_entity_poly.entity_id
_entity_poly.type
_entity_poly.pdbx_seq_one_letter_code
_entity_poly.pdbx_strand_id
1 'polypeptide(L)'
;MEQLRQTAAAQNLTLPTYKDLQARIQKLGKNIALFYPLILDDRLELVLFIPDRPPIRKTVTVKRTEFEQQVGEFRKLLTNPNRTALPKIHHSAQQLYTWLVQPIDAELKAANVQTIVYAPDGQMRYVPLAALHDGTQWLTQRYQINYLTALALTPINAPTTRLPSAFAAALTQGRTITVAGKTYSFSPLTFSQAEVEQVAKTIPNTKALINQPFNRSNLLAQMPQSTIVHLA
;
A
#
# COMPACT_ATOMS: atom_id res chain seq x y z
N MET A 1 -2.40 13.46 -24.92
CA MET A 1 -2.11 12.79 -23.62
C MET A 1 -3.39 12.50 -22.83
N GLU A 2 -4.36 13.42 -22.76
CA GLU A 2 -5.65 13.20 -22.06
C GLU A 2 -6.49 12.08 -22.66
N GLN A 3 -6.69 12.08 -23.98
CA GLN A 3 -7.33 10.96 -24.70
C GLN A 3 -6.57 9.66 -24.47
N LEU A 4 -5.23 9.65 -24.53
CA LEU A 4 -4.42 8.44 -24.26
C LEU A 4 -4.59 7.92 -22.83
N ARG A 5 -4.85 8.78 -21.83
CA ARG A 5 -5.04 8.39 -20.43
C ARG A 5 -6.46 7.90 -20.14
N GLN A 6 -7.47 8.57 -20.69
CA GLN A 6 -8.87 8.07 -20.65
C GLN A 6 -8.97 6.75 -21.43
N THR A 7 -8.29 6.65 -22.56
CA THR A 7 -8.19 5.40 -23.33
C THR A 7 -7.37 4.37 -22.56
N ALA A 8 -6.28 4.71 -21.86
CA ALA A 8 -5.52 3.76 -21.05
C ALA A 8 -6.26 3.27 -19.80
N ALA A 9 -6.98 4.14 -19.08
CA ALA A 9 -7.82 3.74 -17.94
C ALA A 9 -9.03 2.90 -18.39
N ALA A 10 -9.65 3.23 -19.53
CA ALA A 10 -10.70 2.43 -20.16
C ALA A 10 -10.16 1.13 -20.80
N GLN A 11 -8.94 1.13 -21.34
CA GLN A 11 -8.26 -0.05 -21.89
C GLN A 11 -7.81 -1.01 -20.78
N ASN A 12 -7.40 -0.48 -19.61
CA ASN A 12 -7.07 -1.25 -18.42
C ASN A 12 -8.30 -1.90 -17.77
N LEU A 13 -9.51 -1.45 -18.13
CA LEU A 13 -10.78 -1.99 -17.66
C LEU A 13 -11.67 -2.37 -18.85
N THR A 14 -11.16 -3.23 -19.72
CA THR A 14 -11.99 -3.90 -20.72
C THR A 14 -12.77 -5.05 -20.08
N LEU A 15 -13.89 -5.48 -20.67
CA LEU A 15 -14.65 -6.65 -20.21
C LEU A 15 -13.78 -7.91 -19.98
N PRO A 16 -12.79 -8.23 -20.85
CA PRO A 16 -11.80 -9.26 -20.57
C PRO A 16 -11.03 -9.03 -19.27
N THR A 17 -10.50 -7.81 -19.04
CA THR A 17 -9.77 -7.48 -17.81
C THR A 17 -10.64 -7.56 -16.56
N TYR A 18 -11.92 -7.18 -16.65
CA TYR A 18 -12.89 -7.34 -15.56
C TYR A 18 -13.05 -8.81 -15.17
N LYS A 19 -13.25 -9.70 -16.15
CA LYS A 19 -13.39 -11.15 -15.91
C LYS A 19 -12.12 -11.74 -15.31
N ASP A 20 -10.96 -11.32 -15.79
CA ASP A 20 -9.67 -11.80 -15.27
C ASP A 20 -9.43 -11.35 -13.82
N LEU A 21 -9.73 -10.10 -13.49
CA LEU A 21 -9.63 -9.59 -12.12
C LEU A 21 -10.60 -10.33 -11.20
N GLN A 22 -11.83 -10.55 -11.63
CA GLN A 22 -12.83 -11.28 -10.86
C GLN A 22 -12.38 -12.73 -10.59
N ALA A 23 -11.89 -13.43 -11.62
CA ALA A 23 -11.34 -14.78 -11.48
C ALA A 23 -10.11 -14.84 -10.55
N ARG A 24 -9.25 -13.82 -10.58
CA ARG A 24 -8.08 -13.72 -9.69
C ARG A 24 -8.49 -13.50 -8.24
N ILE A 25 -9.47 -12.64 -7.99
CA ILE A 25 -9.96 -12.36 -6.63
C ILE A 25 -10.73 -13.56 -6.06
N GLN A 26 -11.46 -14.31 -6.88
CA GLN A 26 -12.09 -15.58 -6.44
C GLN A 26 -11.06 -16.59 -5.92
N LYS A 27 -9.85 -16.64 -6.50
CA LYS A 27 -8.78 -17.55 -6.05
C LYS A 27 -8.17 -17.17 -4.70
N LEU A 28 -8.36 -15.94 -4.23
CA LEU A 28 -7.80 -15.49 -2.94
C LEU A 28 -8.60 -15.95 -1.73
N GLY A 29 -9.82 -16.43 -1.95
CA GLY A 29 -10.72 -16.87 -0.90
C GLY A 29 -11.87 -15.91 -0.66
N LYS A 30 -12.56 -16.15 0.45
CA LYS A 30 -13.75 -15.39 0.87
C LYS A 30 -13.32 -14.17 1.70
N ASN A 31 -14.24 -13.22 1.90
CA ASN A 31 -14.02 -12.03 2.75
C ASN A 31 -12.93 -11.06 2.24
N ILE A 32 -12.64 -11.07 0.94
CA ILE A 32 -11.70 -10.15 0.31
C ILE A 32 -12.43 -9.25 -0.69
N ALA A 33 -11.96 -8.02 -0.87
CA ALA A 33 -12.43 -7.14 -1.93
C ALA A 33 -11.26 -6.46 -2.65
N LEU A 34 -11.31 -6.43 -3.97
CA LEU A 34 -10.41 -5.58 -4.77
C LEU A 34 -11.06 -4.23 -4.98
N PHE A 35 -10.40 -3.19 -4.47
CA PHE A 35 -10.80 -1.81 -4.62
C PHE A 35 -9.90 -1.14 -5.65
N TYR A 36 -10.49 -0.79 -6.80
CA TYR A 36 -9.84 -0.18 -7.95
C TYR A 36 -10.44 1.21 -8.23
N PRO A 37 -10.03 2.25 -7.49
CA PRO A 37 -10.48 3.60 -7.78
C PRO A 37 -9.70 4.22 -8.95
N LEU A 38 -10.40 5.05 -9.70
CA LEU A 38 -9.89 5.80 -10.85
C LEU A 38 -10.11 7.29 -10.62
N ILE A 39 -9.19 8.10 -11.15
CA ILE A 39 -9.25 9.55 -11.06
C ILE A 39 -9.45 10.19 -12.46
N LEU A 40 -10.63 10.75 -12.68
CA LEU A 40 -10.97 11.54 -13.87
C LEU A 40 -10.90 13.03 -13.53
N ASP A 41 -11.00 13.90 -14.53
CA ASP A 41 -10.83 15.35 -14.33
C ASP A 41 -11.89 15.95 -13.39
N ASP A 42 -13.13 15.45 -13.47
CA ASP A 42 -14.30 16.00 -12.78
C ASP A 42 -14.88 15.07 -11.70
N ARG A 43 -14.36 13.83 -11.57
CA ARG A 43 -14.90 12.82 -10.65
C ARG A 43 -13.92 11.68 -10.35
N LEU A 44 -14.27 10.91 -9.32
CA LEU A 44 -13.69 9.60 -9.05
C LEU A 44 -14.67 8.51 -9.49
N GLU A 45 -14.12 7.41 -10.00
CA GLU A 45 -14.87 6.19 -10.27
C GLU A 45 -14.33 5.09 -9.36
N LEU A 46 -15.14 4.64 -8.42
CA LEU A 46 -14.79 3.63 -7.44
C LEU A 46 -15.33 2.29 -7.93
N VAL A 47 -14.44 1.37 -8.29
CA VAL A 47 -14.82 0.02 -8.71
C VAL A 47 -14.44 -0.98 -7.63
N LEU A 48 -15.41 -1.75 -7.17
CA LEU A 48 -15.25 -2.77 -6.13
C LEU A 48 -15.59 -4.15 -6.71
N PHE A 49 -14.65 -5.09 -6.57
CA PHE A 49 -14.85 -6.49 -6.90
C PHE A 49 -14.88 -7.31 -5.62
N ILE A 50 -15.96 -8.05 -5.44
CA ILE A 50 -16.14 -9.00 -4.33
C ILE A 50 -16.35 -10.38 -4.98
N PRO A 51 -15.76 -11.47 -4.46
CA PRO A 51 -16.01 -12.82 -4.94
C PRO A 51 -17.51 -13.10 -5.09
N ASP A 52 -17.87 -13.72 -6.20
CA ASP A 52 -19.22 -14.22 -6.48
C ASP A 52 -20.32 -13.14 -6.55
N ARG A 53 -19.93 -11.87 -6.73
CA ARG A 53 -20.84 -10.74 -6.96
C ARG A 53 -20.45 -9.98 -8.24
N PRO A 54 -21.42 -9.40 -8.97
CA PRO A 54 -21.11 -8.45 -10.04
C PRO A 54 -20.26 -7.29 -9.50
N PRO A 55 -19.33 -6.74 -10.31
CA PRO A 55 -18.58 -5.55 -9.92
C PRO A 55 -19.51 -4.38 -9.56
N ILE A 56 -19.20 -3.69 -8.47
CA ILE A 56 -19.95 -2.52 -8.01
C ILE A 56 -19.18 -1.27 -8.44
N ARG A 57 -19.90 -0.30 -9.02
CA ARG A 57 -19.35 1.00 -9.39
C ARG A 57 -20.05 2.11 -8.61
N LYS A 58 -19.28 3.03 -8.04
CA LYS A 58 -19.77 4.27 -7.43
C LYS A 58 -19.04 5.45 -8.04
N THR A 59 -19.76 6.53 -8.32
CA THR A 59 -19.19 7.77 -8.84
C THR A 59 -19.21 8.82 -7.74
N VAL A 60 -18.11 9.55 -7.58
CA VAL A 60 -17.98 10.62 -6.59
C VAL A 60 -17.55 11.90 -7.31
N THR A 61 -18.39 12.92 -7.24
CA THR A 61 -18.11 14.21 -7.87
C THR A 61 -17.10 14.99 -7.03
N VAL A 62 -15.86 15.06 -7.51
CA VAL A 62 -14.76 15.87 -6.97
C VAL A 62 -13.75 16.07 -8.09
N LYS A 63 -13.23 17.29 -8.26
CA LYS A 63 -12.25 17.57 -9.31
C LYS A 63 -10.94 16.87 -9.01
N ARG A 64 -10.24 16.40 -10.05
CA ARG A 64 -8.90 15.79 -9.93
C ARG A 64 -7.97 16.65 -9.08
N THR A 65 -7.91 17.93 -9.37
CA THR A 65 -7.01 18.89 -8.70
C THR A 65 -7.32 19.03 -7.21
N GLU A 66 -8.60 19.07 -6.84
CA GLU A 66 -9.05 19.16 -5.45
C GLU A 66 -8.68 17.88 -4.69
N PHE A 67 -8.96 16.71 -5.28
CA PHE A 67 -8.58 15.43 -4.69
C PHE A 67 -7.06 15.30 -4.51
N GLU A 68 -6.28 15.61 -5.54
CA GLU A 68 -4.82 15.52 -5.49
C GLU A 68 -4.21 16.48 -4.46
N GLN A 69 -4.75 17.70 -4.35
CA GLN A 69 -4.37 18.65 -3.31
C GLN A 69 -4.63 18.07 -1.92
N GLN A 70 -5.82 17.51 -1.69
CA GLN A 70 -6.16 16.90 -0.40
C GLN A 70 -5.25 15.72 -0.05
N VAL A 71 -4.90 14.88 -1.03
CA VAL A 71 -3.92 13.79 -0.83
C VAL A 71 -2.54 14.35 -0.46
N GLY A 72 -2.09 15.41 -1.14
CA GLY A 72 -0.83 16.08 -0.84
C GLY A 72 -0.79 16.65 0.58
N GLU A 73 -1.83 17.37 0.99
CA GLU A 73 -1.95 17.92 2.34
C GLU A 73 -2.01 16.84 3.41
N PHE A 74 -2.79 15.77 3.18
CA PHE A 74 -2.86 14.66 4.11
C PHE A 74 -1.48 14.01 4.35
N ARG A 75 -0.71 13.79 3.29
CA ARG A 75 0.64 13.22 3.38
C ARG A 75 1.59 14.13 4.14
N LYS A 76 1.56 15.43 3.88
CA LYS A 76 2.36 16.41 4.62
C LYS A 76 2.01 16.36 6.11
N LEU A 77 0.73 16.31 6.45
CA LEU A 77 0.27 16.21 7.84
C LEU A 77 0.77 14.94 8.54
N LEU A 78 0.75 13.78 7.86
CA LEU A 78 1.27 12.52 8.43
C LEU A 78 2.78 12.53 8.68
N THR A 79 3.54 13.35 7.94
CA THR A 79 4.99 13.50 8.17
C THR A 79 5.32 14.47 9.30
N ASN A 80 4.33 15.16 9.87
CA ASN A 80 4.55 16.10 10.96
C ASN A 80 4.61 15.36 12.31
N PRO A 81 5.75 15.34 13.01
CA PRO A 81 5.87 14.66 14.30
C PRO A 81 5.12 15.38 15.43
N ASN A 82 4.62 16.59 15.20
CA ASN A 82 3.92 17.37 16.22
C ASN A 82 2.52 16.82 16.49
N ARG A 83 2.30 16.33 17.72
CA ARG A 83 1.02 15.79 18.18
C ARG A 83 -0.15 16.79 18.09
N THR A 84 0.10 18.10 18.09
CA THR A 84 -0.97 19.10 17.92
C THR A 84 -1.58 19.09 16.52
N ALA A 85 -0.96 18.42 15.55
CA ALA A 85 -1.51 18.23 14.21
C ALA A 85 -2.62 17.16 14.15
N LEU A 86 -2.81 16.36 15.21
CA LEU A 86 -3.73 15.22 15.21
C LEU A 86 -5.16 15.59 14.78
N PRO A 87 -5.80 16.68 15.26
CA PRO A 87 -7.12 17.08 14.77
C PRO A 87 -7.16 17.36 13.26
N LYS A 88 -6.11 18.00 12.72
CA LYS A 88 -5.98 18.26 11.28
C LYS A 88 -5.79 16.96 10.49
N ILE A 89 -5.02 16.02 11.03
CA ILE A 89 -4.85 14.67 10.45
C ILE A 89 -6.21 13.96 10.39
N HIS A 90 -6.98 13.95 11.48
CA HIS A 90 -8.32 13.33 11.50
C HIS A 90 -9.26 13.97 10.48
N HIS A 91 -9.34 15.29 10.43
CA HIS A 91 -10.18 15.99 9.46
C HIS A 91 -9.78 15.64 8.02
N SER A 92 -8.48 15.68 7.73
CA SER A 92 -7.95 15.37 6.40
C SER A 92 -8.16 13.90 6.01
N ALA A 93 -8.03 12.97 6.96
CA ALA A 93 -8.28 11.55 6.80
C ALA A 93 -9.77 11.26 6.55
N GLN A 94 -10.65 11.96 7.26
CA GLN A 94 -12.10 11.82 7.12
C GLN A 94 -12.59 12.32 5.78
N GLN A 95 -12.05 13.44 5.27
CA GLN A 95 -12.40 13.93 3.94
C GLN A 95 -12.10 12.89 2.85
N LEU A 96 -10.90 12.29 2.90
CA LEU A 96 -10.53 11.23 1.95
C LEU A 96 -11.33 9.94 2.17
N TYR A 97 -11.70 9.60 3.41
CA TYR A 97 -12.60 8.48 3.72
C TYR A 97 -13.98 8.69 3.06
N THR A 98 -14.56 9.89 3.19
CA THR A 98 -15.85 10.24 2.59
C THR A 98 -15.84 10.10 1.07
N TRP A 99 -14.75 10.46 0.41
CA TRP A 99 -14.65 10.30 -1.04
C TRP A 99 -14.34 8.87 -1.50
N LEU A 100 -13.55 8.09 -0.75
CA LEU A 100 -13.02 6.82 -1.26
C LEU A 100 -13.71 5.57 -0.68
N VAL A 101 -14.09 5.60 0.59
CA VAL A 101 -14.52 4.39 1.32
C VAL A 101 -16.00 4.45 1.69
N GLN A 102 -16.47 5.61 2.16
CA GLN A 102 -17.88 5.78 2.54
C GLN A 102 -18.88 5.33 1.44
N PRO A 103 -18.66 5.61 0.14
CA PRO A 103 -19.61 5.20 -0.90
C PRO A 103 -19.73 3.68 -1.13
N ILE A 104 -18.73 2.92 -0.66
CA ILE A 104 -18.64 1.45 -0.81
C ILE A 104 -18.72 0.71 0.53
N ASP A 105 -18.90 1.43 1.64
CA ASP A 105 -18.79 0.91 3.00
C ASP A 105 -19.87 -0.14 3.32
N ALA A 106 -21.10 0.10 2.83
CA ALA A 106 -22.22 -0.82 3.00
C ALA A 106 -21.96 -2.16 2.30
N GLU A 107 -21.37 -2.13 1.10
CA GLU A 107 -21.05 -3.31 0.31
C GLU A 107 -19.92 -4.12 0.95
N LEU A 108 -18.89 -3.45 1.49
CA LEU A 108 -17.81 -4.08 2.27
C LEU A 108 -18.36 -4.80 3.51
N LYS A 109 -19.27 -4.16 4.25
CA LYS A 109 -19.94 -4.74 5.43
C LYS A 109 -20.83 -5.92 5.06
N ALA A 110 -21.69 -5.76 4.04
CA ALA A 110 -22.60 -6.80 3.58
C ALA A 110 -21.89 -8.05 3.00
N ALA A 111 -20.62 -7.92 2.62
CA ALA A 111 -19.78 -9.04 2.19
C ALA A 111 -18.85 -9.58 3.30
N ASN A 112 -18.95 -9.04 4.52
CA ASN A 112 -18.05 -9.36 5.64
C ASN A 112 -16.57 -9.29 5.21
N VAL A 113 -16.19 -8.24 4.47
CA VAL A 113 -14.81 -8.08 3.99
C VAL A 113 -13.88 -7.89 5.19
N GLN A 114 -12.77 -8.61 5.20
CA GLN A 114 -11.68 -8.49 6.15
C GLN A 114 -10.42 -7.92 5.50
N THR A 115 -10.25 -8.15 4.19
CA THR A 115 -9.06 -7.70 3.45
C THR A 115 -9.46 -6.86 2.24
N ILE A 116 -8.92 -5.65 2.16
CA ILE A 116 -9.00 -4.78 1.00
C ILE A 116 -7.70 -4.89 0.22
N VAL A 117 -7.80 -5.35 -1.02
CA VAL A 117 -6.73 -5.26 -2.00
C VAL A 117 -6.91 -3.95 -2.75
N TYR A 118 -6.06 -2.97 -2.46
CA TYR A 118 -6.12 -1.64 -3.03
C TYR A 118 -5.25 -1.56 -4.28
N ALA A 119 -5.87 -1.28 -5.43
CA ALA A 119 -5.18 -1.14 -6.70
C ALA A 119 -5.38 0.28 -7.24
N PRO A 120 -4.59 1.26 -6.80
CA PRO A 120 -4.80 2.65 -7.17
C PRO A 120 -4.32 3.00 -8.60
N ASP A 121 -5.08 3.85 -9.27
CA ASP A 121 -4.63 4.56 -10.48
C ASP A 121 -3.89 5.87 -10.17
N GLY A 122 -2.85 6.19 -10.94
CA GLY A 122 -2.18 7.50 -10.90
C GLY A 122 -1.81 8.00 -9.49
N GLN A 123 -2.27 9.21 -9.14
CA GLN A 123 -1.99 9.86 -7.86
C GLN A 123 -2.65 9.15 -6.66
N MET A 124 -3.62 8.27 -6.88
CA MET A 124 -4.22 7.47 -5.80
C MET A 124 -3.21 6.54 -5.13
N ARG A 125 -2.08 6.24 -5.80
CA ARG A 125 -0.95 5.48 -5.22
C ARG A 125 -0.37 6.12 -3.97
N TYR A 126 -0.56 7.42 -3.83
CA TYR A 126 -0.06 8.17 -2.69
C TYR A 126 -1.06 8.29 -1.53
N VAL A 127 -2.28 7.77 -1.69
CA VAL A 127 -3.29 7.76 -0.62
C VAL A 127 -2.85 6.74 0.45
N PRO A 128 -2.60 7.18 1.70
CA PRO A 128 -2.35 6.28 2.82
C PRO A 128 -3.68 5.68 3.28
N LEU A 129 -4.22 4.71 2.51
CA LEU A 129 -5.57 4.16 2.70
C LEU A 129 -5.80 3.63 4.13
N ALA A 130 -4.76 3.02 4.71
CA ALA A 130 -4.76 2.51 6.08
C ALA A 130 -4.97 3.58 7.16
N ALA A 131 -4.56 4.83 6.87
CA ALA A 131 -4.70 5.97 7.75
C ALA A 131 -5.96 6.80 7.45
N LEU A 132 -6.88 6.33 6.60
CA LEU A 132 -8.19 6.97 6.49
C LEU A 132 -9.00 6.74 7.77
N HIS A 133 -9.86 7.68 8.12
CA HIS A 133 -10.59 7.67 9.39
C HIS A 133 -12.09 7.85 9.14
N ASP A 134 -12.92 6.98 9.71
CA ASP A 134 -14.38 7.04 9.51
C ASP A 134 -15.11 7.99 10.48
N GLY A 135 -14.35 8.67 11.35
CA GLY A 135 -14.86 9.50 12.44
C GLY A 135 -14.79 8.81 13.81
N THR A 136 -14.67 7.48 13.82
CA THR A 136 -14.53 6.68 15.05
C THR A 136 -13.20 5.94 15.11
N GLN A 137 -12.77 5.34 14.01
CA GLN A 137 -11.59 4.49 13.94
C GLN A 137 -10.86 4.61 12.60
N TRP A 138 -9.58 4.25 12.60
CA TRP A 138 -8.76 4.17 11.40
C TRP A 138 -9.13 2.94 10.56
N LEU A 139 -9.00 3.04 9.24
CA LEU A 139 -9.38 1.96 8.34
C LEU A 139 -8.57 0.67 8.59
N THR A 140 -7.30 0.81 9.00
CA THR A 140 -6.46 -0.33 9.39
C THR A 140 -6.94 -1.10 10.61
N GLN A 141 -7.81 -0.51 11.44
CA GLN A 141 -8.44 -1.21 12.55
C GLN A 141 -9.61 -2.09 12.10
N ARG A 142 -10.13 -1.83 10.89
CA ARG A 142 -11.29 -2.52 10.32
C ARG A 142 -10.92 -3.56 9.27
N TYR A 143 -9.86 -3.29 8.50
CA TYR A 143 -9.45 -4.12 7.37
C TYR A 143 -7.94 -4.31 7.32
N GLN A 144 -7.50 -5.50 6.90
CA GLN A 144 -6.17 -5.70 6.34
C GLN A 144 -6.10 -5.02 4.98
N ILE A 145 -5.03 -4.28 4.69
CA ILE A 145 -4.91 -3.52 3.44
C ILE A 145 -3.65 -3.93 2.70
N ASN A 146 -3.81 -4.45 1.49
CA ASN A 146 -2.73 -4.85 0.60
C ASN A 146 -2.72 -3.93 -0.63
N TYR A 147 -1.56 -3.37 -0.98
CA TYR A 147 -1.43 -2.45 -2.11
C TYR A 147 -0.92 -3.20 -3.35
N LEU A 148 -1.64 -3.09 -4.47
CA LEU A 148 -1.23 -3.59 -5.78
C LEU A 148 -0.84 -2.41 -6.68
N THR A 149 0.47 -2.24 -6.88
CA THR A 149 1.02 -1.13 -7.68
C THR A 149 0.91 -1.35 -9.19
N ALA A 150 0.85 -2.61 -9.64
CA ALA A 150 0.62 -2.98 -11.03
C ALA A 150 -0.22 -4.26 -11.12
N LEU A 151 -1.53 -4.10 -11.29
CA LEU A 151 -2.48 -5.22 -11.36
C LEU A 151 -2.08 -6.32 -12.35
N ALA A 152 -1.52 -5.96 -13.50
CA ALA A 152 -1.09 -6.91 -14.52
C ALA A 152 0.16 -7.73 -14.14
N LEU A 153 0.98 -7.24 -13.21
CA LEU A 153 2.30 -7.79 -12.90
C LEU A 153 2.38 -8.50 -11.55
N THR A 154 1.41 -8.31 -10.66
CA THR A 154 1.46 -8.94 -9.34
C THR A 154 0.80 -10.32 -9.39
N PRO A 155 1.54 -11.43 -9.30
CA PRO A 155 0.95 -12.72 -9.05
C PRO A 155 0.25 -12.67 -7.70
N ILE A 156 -1.05 -12.93 -7.70
CA ILE A 156 -1.84 -12.93 -6.50
C ILE A 156 -1.95 -14.40 -6.06
N ASN A 157 -1.08 -14.80 -5.14
CA ASN A 157 -0.95 -16.17 -4.67
C ASN A 157 -1.49 -16.32 -3.25
N ALA A 158 -1.98 -17.52 -2.92
CA ALA A 158 -2.30 -17.87 -1.55
C ALA A 158 -1.03 -17.83 -0.66
N PRO A 159 -1.17 -17.59 0.65
CA PRO A 159 -0.04 -17.58 1.58
C PRO A 159 0.75 -18.90 1.54
N THR A 160 2.08 -18.82 1.66
CA THR A 160 2.92 -20.03 1.74
C THR A 160 2.94 -20.59 3.16
N THR A 161 2.97 -21.91 3.31
CA THR A 161 3.03 -22.61 4.61
C THR A 161 4.45 -22.82 5.15
N ARG A 162 5.46 -22.12 4.59
CA ARG A 162 6.86 -22.30 5.00
C ARG A 162 7.06 -21.80 6.44
N LEU A 163 7.84 -22.55 7.22
CA LEU A 163 8.28 -22.09 8.54
C LEU A 163 9.03 -20.75 8.40
N PRO A 164 8.79 -19.78 9.28
CA PRO A 164 9.42 -18.47 9.17
C PRO A 164 10.93 -18.57 9.42
N SER A 165 11.69 -18.02 8.48
CA SER A 165 13.11 -17.67 8.58
C SER A 165 13.30 -16.25 8.06
N ALA A 166 14.26 -15.52 8.63
CA ALA A 166 14.50 -14.14 8.23
C ALA A 166 15.95 -13.88 7.80
N PHE A 167 16.09 -12.97 6.85
CA PHE A 167 17.31 -12.22 6.63
C PHE A 167 17.06 -10.81 7.15
N ALA A 168 17.81 -10.39 8.16
CA ALA A 168 17.65 -9.10 8.83
C ALA A 168 18.94 -8.29 8.67
N ALA A 169 18.86 -7.06 8.18
CA ALA A 169 20.05 -6.24 7.97
C ALA A 169 19.85 -4.80 8.38
N ALA A 170 20.88 -4.17 8.96
CA ALA A 170 20.83 -2.80 9.46
C ALA A 170 22.04 -1.96 9.07
N LEU A 171 21.81 -0.67 8.83
CA LEU A 171 22.85 0.35 8.76
C LEU A 171 22.81 1.25 10.00
N THR A 172 23.80 1.14 10.87
CA THR A 172 23.82 1.83 12.18
C THR A 172 24.81 2.98 12.19
N GLN A 173 25.60 3.12 11.12
CA GLN A 173 26.56 4.18 10.88
C GLN A 173 26.08 5.06 9.74
N GLY A 174 26.29 6.36 9.86
CA GLY A 174 26.03 7.30 8.77
C GLY A 174 26.90 6.96 7.55
N ARG A 175 26.36 7.18 6.36
CA ARG A 175 27.08 6.92 5.10
C ARG A 175 26.91 8.06 4.13
N THR A 176 27.99 8.35 3.42
CA THR A 176 27.97 9.25 2.27
C THR A 176 28.12 8.41 1.00
N ILE A 177 27.18 8.55 0.07
CA ILE A 177 27.22 7.86 -1.22
C ILE A 177 27.11 8.87 -2.35
N THR A 178 27.76 8.58 -3.48
CA THR A 178 27.64 9.40 -4.70
C THR A 178 26.90 8.59 -5.74
N VAL A 179 25.77 9.12 -6.23
CA VAL A 179 24.94 8.49 -7.26
C VAL A 179 24.67 9.53 -8.35
N ALA A 180 25.02 9.19 -9.60
CA ALA A 180 24.86 10.07 -10.75
C ALA A 180 25.46 11.48 -10.53
N GLY A 181 26.66 11.54 -9.94
CA GLY A 181 27.38 12.80 -9.68
C GLY A 181 26.82 13.63 -8.51
N LYS A 182 25.77 13.16 -7.81
CA LYS A 182 25.25 13.81 -6.61
C LYS A 182 25.65 13.04 -5.36
N THR A 183 26.17 13.76 -4.38
CA THR A 183 26.53 13.19 -3.07
C THR A 183 25.35 13.31 -2.12
N TYR A 184 25.02 12.20 -1.46
CA TYR A 184 23.98 12.10 -0.45
C TYR A 184 24.61 11.63 0.85
N SER A 185 24.37 12.38 1.92
CA SER A 185 24.79 12.01 3.27
C SER A 185 23.59 11.54 4.06
N PHE A 186 23.68 10.33 4.58
CA PHE A 186 22.66 9.69 5.41
C PHE A 186 23.13 9.66 6.85
N SER A 187 22.29 10.15 7.76
CA SER A 187 22.51 10.05 9.19
C SER A 187 22.47 8.58 9.66
N PRO A 188 23.17 8.25 10.76
CA PRO A 188 23.04 6.93 11.38
C PRO A 188 21.60 6.62 11.79
N LEU A 189 21.17 5.36 11.63
CA LEU A 189 19.91 4.85 12.17
C LEU A 189 20.19 4.12 13.50
N THR A 190 20.31 4.90 14.58
CA THR A 190 20.84 4.43 15.87
C THR A 190 20.07 3.27 16.48
N PHE A 191 18.78 3.10 16.15
CA PHE A 191 17.93 2.03 16.70
C PHE A 191 17.87 0.77 15.83
N SER A 192 18.33 0.83 14.57
CA SER A 192 18.22 -0.30 13.64
C SER A 192 19.03 -1.52 14.08
N GLN A 193 20.10 -1.32 14.88
CA GLN A 193 20.85 -2.44 15.47
C GLN A 193 19.97 -3.26 16.41
N ALA A 194 19.39 -2.58 17.40
CA ALA A 194 18.56 -3.22 18.41
C ALA A 194 17.34 -3.90 17.76
N GLU A 195 16.77 -3.28 16.72
CA GLU A 195 15.70 -3.85 15.91
C GLU A 195 16.10 -5.17 15.25
N VAL A 196 17.20 -5.20 14.49
CA VAL A 196 17.68 -6.41 13.82
C VAL A 196 18.06 -7.51 14.81
N GLU A 197 18.69 -7.17 15.93
CA GLU A 197 18.98 -8.12 17.01
C GLU A 197 17.70 -8.69 17.62
N GLN A 198 16.66 -7.88 17.79
CA GLN A 198 15.37 -8.35 18.29
C GLN A 198 14.64 -9.26 17.30
N VAL A 199 14.70 -8.94 16.00
CA VAL A 199 14.19 -9.83 14.93
C VAL A 199 14.91 -11.17 14.98
N ALA A 200 16.24 -11.16 15.12
CA ALA A 200 17.03 -12.40 15.18
C ALA A 200 16.74 -13.26 16.40
N LYS A 201 16.37 -12.65 17.54
CA LYS A 201 15.92 -13.37 18.74
C LYS A 201 14.50 -13.93 18.61
N THR A 202 13.64 -13.26 17.84
CA THR A 202 12.20 -13.58 17.76
C THR A 202 11.91 -14.60 16.66
N ILE A 203 12.61 -14.52 15.53
CA ILE A 203 12.40 -15.38 14.36
C ILE A 203 13.53 -16.43 14.29
N PRO A 204 13.21 -17.74 14.35
CA PRO A 204 14.21 -18.79 14.19
C PRO A 204 14.95 -18.71 12.87
N ASN A 205 16.18 -19.24 12.83
CA ASN A 205 17.02 -19.29 11.61
C ASN A 205 17.23 -17.91 10.96
N THR A 206 17.32 -16.85 11.77
CA THR A 206 17.57 -15.50 11.25
C THR A 206 19.05 -15.27 10.96
N LYS A 207 19.37 -14.83 9.75
CA LYS A 207 20.69 -14.29 9.42
C LYS A 207 20.69 -12.77 9.60
N ALA A 208 21.44 -12.29 10.59
CA ALA A 208 21.61 -10.85 10.83
C ALA A 208 22.91 -10.31 10.20
N LEU A 209 22.86 -9.17 9.50
CA LEU A 209 24.04 -8.44 8.98
C LEU A 209 23.97 -6.96 9.34
N ILE A 210 25.01 -6.42 9.99
CA ILE A 210 25.05 -5.02 10.41
C ILE A 210 26.24 -4.32 9.74
N ASN A 211 26.04 -3.11 9.21
CA ASN A 211 27.08 -2.26 8.62
C ASN A 211 27.84 -2.92 7.45
N GLN A 212 29.15 -3.17 7.58
CA GLN A 212 30.02 -3.62 6.47
C GLN A 212 29.57 -4.96 5.86
N PRO A 213 29.22 -5.98 6.65
CA PRO A 213 28.57 -7.19 6.15
C PRO A 213 27.27 -6.96 5.37
N PHE A 214 26.52 -5.88 5.63
CA PHE A 214 25.34 -5.53 4.85
C PHE A 214 25.75 -4.82 3.56
N ASN A 215 26.01 -5.62 2.53
CA ASN A 215 26.41 -5.17 1.20
C ASN A 215 25.65 -5.95 0.10
N ARG A 216 25.74 -5.49 -1.14
CA ARG A 216 25.01 -6.05 -2.29
C ARG A 216 25.25 -7.55 -2.48
N SER A 217 26.49 -8.00 -2.34
CA SER A 217 26.84 -9.42 -2.55
C SER A 217 26.14 -10.30 -1.53
N ASN A 218 26.26 -9.95 -0.24
CA ASN A 218 25.62 -10.70 0.83
C ASN A 218 24.09 -10.61 0.78
N LEU A 219 23.53 -9.45 0.46
CA LEU A 219 22.09 -9.27 0.27
C LEU A 219 21.53 -10.23 -0.79
N LEU A 220 22.14 -10.26 -1.97
CA LEU A 220 21.68 -11.13 -3.07
C LEU A 220 21.86 -12.63 -2.76
N ALA A 221 22.86 -13.00 -1.95
CA ALA A 221 23.06 -14.37 -1.52
C ALA A 221 22.05 -14.82 -0.46
N GLN A 222 21.66 -13.94 0.47
CA GLN A 222 20.81 -14.29 1.61
C GLN A 222 19.30 -14.18 1.31
N MET A 223 18.87 -13.19 0.50
CA MET A 223 17.44 -12.98 0.23
C MET A 223 16.69 -14.22 -0.27
N PRO A 224 17.22 -15.04 -1.21
CA PRO A 224 16.50 -16.22 -1.69
C PRO A 224 16.40 -17.36 -0.66
N GLN A 225 17.21 -17.33 0.40
CA GLN A 225 17.28 -18.37 1.43
C GLN A 225 16.30 -18.14 2.58
N SER A 226 15.71 -16.94 2.68
CA SER A 226 14.84 -16.54 3.77
C SER A 226 13.39 -16.35 3.31
N THR A 227 12.43 -16.67 4.18
CA THR A 227 11.01 -16.40 3.91
C THR A 227 10.62 -14.94 4.18
N ILE A 228 11.40 -14.25 5.00
CA ILE A 228 11.21 -12.85 5.40
C ILE A 228 12.52 -12.10 5.13
N VAL A 229 12.42 -10.92 4.53
CA VAL A 229 13.53 -9.98 4.37
C VAL A 229 13.18 -8.72 5.14
N HIS A 230 14.01 -8.36 6.11
CA HIS A 230 13.87 -7.18 6.95
C HIS A 230 15.10 -6.29 6.78
N LEU A 231 14.91 -5.07 6.29
CA LEU A 231 15.98 -4.10 6.04
C LEU A 231 15.68 -2.84 6.87
N ALA A 232 16.56 -2.54 7.81
CA ALA A 232 16.44 -1.44 8.77
C ALA A 232 17.59 -0.43 8.67
#